data_AF-A0A2U2PGQ1-F1
#
_entry.id   AF-A0A2U2PGQ1-F1
#
_cell.length_a   1.000
_cell.length_b   1.000
_cell.length_c   1.000
_cell.angle_alpha   90.00
_cell.angle_beta   90.00
_cell.angle_gamma   90.00
#
_symmetry.space_group_name_H-M   'P 1'
#
loop_
_entity.id
_entity.type
_entity.pdbx_description
1 polymer ?
#
loop_
_entity_poly.entity_id
_entity_poly.type
_entity_poly.pdbx_seq_one_letter_code
_entity_poly.pdbx_strand_id
1 'polypeptide(L)'
;MKKIILSCFALFGFFTFAAAQSPKIVNIVNFVRGIEPRDAAITKDVLYQTVVNQVDIMKKYHLPGTFLLQYDALTDIRYQELLKSLPRDSFEIGAWWELPQALIEKAGLKWRGRYSWDWHADVGFSVGYTPAEREKIIDVYMADFKEIFGYYPSTVASWFIEAHSLKYMYDKYHIVASANCKDQYGTDGYTLWGGYWNQAYYPSKVNSYMPTQHAENQIPVPVFRMLGSDPVRQYDTGVSSSRQGVITLEPVYPDAGGGESWVNWFFRSFTEDPSLGFNYTQAGQENSFTWPAMKKGFEIQMPLIAGLRDEGKIRVETMAESGLWFKKNYKVTPATSFTVTKDLEDSDRKTIWFNSRFYRTNFLWENGGLRIRDLHLFDEALQDVYTTQTAKSNECSFFTLPIVDGFIWSKPGNLAGMRFKAIFDGKEVLLKGGQPVFINKKNTVLVRWPLENGSGILEITLDEKTMKIQFRGRPDTGWYLDLNVAEGIKLPFTAVEEKTVKCEFEGMGYPLKAVKGIFSKPHDGTVFRITPENNVISLNLVARSF
;
A
#
# COMPACT_ATOMS: atom_id res chain seq x y z
N MET A 1 -66.24 -16.19 -39.67
CA MET A 1 -65.02 -16.35 -38.83
C MET A 1 -63.90 -15.52 -39.42
N LYS A 2 -63.68 -14.30 -38.89
CA LYS A 2 -62.59 -13.40 -39.29
C LYS A 2 -61.37 -13.71 -38.41
N LYS A 3 -60.25 -14.15 -39.00
CA LYS A 3 -58.99 -14.37 -38.29
C LYS A 3 -58.28 -13.02 -38.13
N ILE A 4 -58.13 -12.59 -36.88
CA ILE A 4 -57.31 -11.45 -36.47
C ILE A 4 -55.85 -11.92 -36.45
N ILE A 5 -55.01 -11.28 -37.25
CA ILE A 5 -53.55 -11.44 -37.19
C ILE A 5 -53.06 -10.46 -36.13
N LEU A 6 -52.59 -11.00 -35.00
CA LEU A 6 -51.97 -10.23 -33.93
C LEU A 6 -50.47 -10.11 -34.24
N SER A 7 -50.02 -8.93 -34.65
CA SER A 7 -48.59 -8.64 -34.83
C SER A 7 -47.94 -8.39 -33.46
N CYS A 8 -47.12 -9.33 -32.98
CA CYS A 8 -46.27 -9.13 -31.81
C CYS A 8 -45.07 -8.24 -32.19
N PHE A 9 -45.07 -6.98 -31.73
CA PHE A 9 -43.87 -6.15 -31.67
C PHE A 9 -42.99 -6.65 -30.51
N ALA A 10 -41.88 -7.31 -30.82
CA ALA A 10 -40.83 -7.60 -29.85
C ALA A 10 -40.03 -6.32 -29.58
N LEU A 11 -40.23 -5.70 -28.41
CA LEU A 11 -39.31 -4.69 -27.88
C LEU A 11 -37.98 -5.38 -27.57
N PHE A 12 -36.98 -5.20 -28.43
CA PHE A 12 -35.58 -5.45 -28.05
C PHE A 12 -35.14 -4.34 -27.09
N GLY A 13 -35.25 -4.61 -25.79
CA GLY A 13 -34.61 -3.81 -24.76
C GLY A 13 -33.10 -3.93 -24.91
N PHE A 14 -32.45 -2.84 -25.31
CA PHE A 14 -31.01 -2.68 -25.17
C PHE A 14 -30.69 -2.64 -23.67
N PHE A 15 -30.39 -3.80 -23.08
CA PHE A 15 -29.67 -3.85 -21.81
C PHE A 15 -28.25 -3.36 -22.09
N THR A 16 -28.01 -2.07 -21.87
CA THR A 16 -26.66 -1.57 -21.63
C THR A 16 -26.18 -2.23 -20.35
N PHE A 17 -25.39 -3.30 -20.46
CA PHE A 17 -24.59 -3.78 -19.34
C PHE A 17 -23.68 -2.62 -18.93
N ALA A 18 -24.04 -1.92 -17.86
CA ALA A 18 -23.10 -1.05 -17.18
C ALA A 18 -21.87 -1.92 -16.86
N ALA A 19 -20.69 -1.53 -17.33
CA ALA A 19 -19.47 -2.20 -16.93
C ALA A 19 -19.44 -2.21 -15.40
N ALA A 20 -19.39 -3.39 -14.79
CA ALA A 20 -19.37 -3.51 -13.34
C ALA A 20 -18.23 -2.64 -12.80
N GLN A 21 -18.57 -1.70 -11.92
CA GLN A 21 -17.58 -0.81 -11.32
C GLN A 21 -16.54 -1.66 -10.57
N SER A 22 -15.25 -1.33 -10.75
CA SER A 22 -14.17 -1.96 -10.00
C SER A 22 -14.45 -1.92 -8.50
N PRO A 23 -14.25 -3.02 -7.75
CA PRO A 23 -14.66 -3.07 -6.36
C PRO A 23 -13.85 -2.09 -5.51
N LYS A 24 -14.53 -1.52 -4.52
CA LYS A 24 -13.97 -0.65 -3.48
C LYS A 24 -14.11 -1.40 -2.17
N ILE A 25 -13.02 -1.95 -1.65
CA ILE A 25 -13.05 -2.90 -0.52
C ILE A 25 -12.53 -2.22 0.74
N VAL A 26 -13.29 -2.35 1.83
CA VAL A 26 -12.88 -1.93 3.18
C VAL A 26 -12.77 -3.17 4.05
N ASN A 27 -11.59 -3.40 4.63
CA ASN A 27 -11.47 -4.35 5.73
C ASN A 27 -11.41 -3.58 7.06
N ILE A 28 -12.26 -3.94 8.01
CA ILE A 28 -12.16 -3.43 9.39
C ILE A 28 -11.34 -4.45 10.18
N VAL A 29 -10.07 -4.12 10.44
CA VAL A 29 -9.09 -4.99 11.09
C VAL A 29 -8.72 -4.40 12.44
N ASN A 30 -8.90 -5.17 13.49
CA ASN A 30 -8.55 -4.81 14.86
C ASN A 30 -7.44 -5.73 15.36
N PHE A 31 -6.33 -5.14 15.80
CA PHE A 31 -5.17 -5.87 16.30
C PHE A 31 -5.27 -5.98 17.82
N VAL A 32 -5.20 -7.21 18.35
CA VAL A 32 -5.50 -7.48 19.75
C VAL A 32 -4.25 -7.98 20.46
N ARG A 33 -3.72 -7.17 21.37
CA ARG A 33 -2.66 -7.52 22.32
C ARG A 33 -3.24 -7.83 23.69
N GLY A 34 -2.64 -8.77 24.40
CA GLY A 34 -2.98 -9.09 25.79
C GLY A 34 -2.19 -8.27 26.81
N ILE A 35 -1.11 -7.63 26.39
CA ILE A 35 -0.15 -6.89 27.24
C ILE A 35 0.31 -5.62 26.50
N GLU A 36 0.45 -4.51 27.23
CA GLU A 36 1.05 -3.27 26.76
C GLU A 36 2.04 -2.74 27.81
N PRO A 37 3.35 -3.04 27.69
CA PRO A 37 4.32 -2.71 28.72
C PRO A 37 4.86 -1.28 28.63
N ARG A 38 4.52 -0.51 27.60
CA ARG A 38 4.99 0.88 27.44
C ARG A 38 4.27 1.85 28.38
N ASP A 39 3.07 1.51 28.81
CA ASP A 39 2.25 2.34 29.68
C ASP A 39 1.51 1.48 30.70
N ALA A 40 1.87 1.64 31.98
CA ALA A 40 1.27 0.89 33.08
C ALA A 40 -0.23 1.18 33.28
N ALA A 41 -0.76 2.29 32.75
CA ALA A 41 -2.19 2.59 32.78
C ALA A 41 -2.99 1.67 31.82
N ILE A 42 -2.33 1.07 30.83
CA ILE A 42 -2.94 0.19 29.85
C ILE A 42 -2.93 -1.24 30.40
N THR A 43 -3.85 -1.51 31.31
CA THR A 43 -3.99 -2.83 31.94
C THR A 43 -4.63 -3.85 30.99
N LYS A 44 -4.57 -5.14 31.36
CA LYS A 44 -5.29 -6.22 30.66
C LYS A 44 -6.79 -5.95 30.54
N ASP A 45 -7.38 -5.25 31.49
CA ASP A 45 -8.81 -4.90 31.48
C ASP A 45 -9.09 -3.75 30.51
N VAL A 46 -8.20 -2.76 30.44
CA VAL A 46 -8.31 -1.66 29.45
C VAL A 46 -8.19 -2.23 28.03
N LEU A 47 -7.22 -3.11 27.79
CA LEU A 47 -7.04 -3.80 26.51
C LEU A 47 -8.25 -4.65 26.14
N TYR A 48 -8.83 -5.38 27.10
CA TYR A 48 -10.02 -6.20 26.89
C TYR A 48 -11.25 -5.35 26.60
N GLN A 49 -11.54 -4.34 27.44
CA GLN A 49 -12.70 -3.47 27.28
C GLN A 49 -12.63 -2.67 25.98
N THR A 50 -11.43 -2.34 25.50
CA THR A 50 -11.26 -1.71 24.19
C THR A 50 -11.79 -2.60 23.06
N VAL A 51 -11.48 -3.90 23.07
CA VAL A 51 -12.00 -4.86 22.08
C VAL A 51 -13.51 -5.03 22.23
N VAL A 52 -14.04 -5.09 23.45
CA VAL A 52 -15.49 -5.12 23.69
C VAL A 52 -16.18 -3.93 23.02
N ASN A 53 -15.64 -2.72 23.21
CA ASN A 53 -16.22 -1.51 22.60
C ASN A 53 -16.11 -1.49 21.07
N GLN A 54 -14.99 -1.99 20.51
CA GLN A 54 -14.83 -2.18 19.06
C GLN A 54 -15.90 -3.15 18.51
N VAL A 55 -16.10 -4.28 19.18
CA VAL A 55 -17.15 -5.25 18.84
C VAL A 55 -18.54 -4.61 18.90
N ASP A 56 -18.84 -3.88 19.97
CA ASP A 56 -20.16 -3.28 20.18
C ASP A 56 -20.53 -2.28 19.09
N ILE A 57 -19.60 -1.39 18.72
CA ILE A 57 -19.88 -0.42 17.65
C ILE A 57 -19.98 -1.09 16.28
N MET A 58 -19.19 -2.12 15.99
CA MET A 58 -19.31 -2.86 14.73
C MET A 58 -20.65 -3.60 14.63
N LYS A 59 -21.09 -4.24 15.73
CA LYS A 59 -22.42 -4.87 15.83
C LYS A 59 -23.55 -3.87 15.65
N LYS A 60 -23.44 -2.68 16.25
CA LYS A 60 -24.43 -1.59 16.12
C LYS A 60 -24.70 -1.23 14.65
N TYR A 61 -23.67 -1.28 13.80
CA TYR A 61 -23.77 -0.92 12.37
C TYR A 61 -23.77 -2.13 11.42
N HIS A 62 -23.88 -3.34 11.97
CA HIS A 62 -23.87 -4.60 11.22
C HIS A 62 -22.64 -4.76 10.31
N LEU A 63 -21.48 -4.27 10.76
CA LEU A 63 -20.24 -4.29 9.99
C LEU A 63 -19.46 -5.58 10.26
N PRO A 64 -19.04 -6.32 9.22
CA PRO A 64 -18.13 -7.44 9.39
C PRO A 64 -16.74 -6.95 9.77
N GLY A 65 -15.91 -7.84 10.31
CA GLY A 65 -14.61 -7.46 10.86
C GLY A 65 -13.64 -8.61 11.03
N THR A 66 -12.36 -8.27 11.16
CA THR A 66 -11.29 -9.22 11.45
C THR A 66 -10.60 -8.83 12.74
N PHE A 67 -10.55 -9.75 13.71
CA PHE A 67 -9.80 -9.60 14.95
C PHE A 67 -8.54 -10.47 14.87
N LEU A 68 -7.37 -9.84 14.85
CA LEU A 68 -6.09 -10.52 14.76
C LEU A 68 -5.46 -10.60 16.16
N LEU A 69 -5.26 -11.81 16.67
CA LEU A 69 -4.83 -12.03 18.06
C LEU A 69 -3.32 -12.19 18.14
N GLN A 70 -2.67 -11.38 18.98
CA GLN A 70 -1.34 -11.70 19.48
C GLN A 70 -1.44 -12.93 20.39
N TYR A 71 -0.36 -13.70 20.52
CA TYR A 71 -0.41 -14.97 21.26
C TYR A 71 -0.87 -14.81 22.73
N ASP A 72 -0.50 -13.74 23.40
CA ASP A 72 -0.97 -13.46 24.76
C ASP A 72 -2.49 -13.21 24.83
N ALA A 73 -3.07 -12.51 23.85
CA ALA A 73 -4.52 -12.37 23.68
C ALA A 73 -5.19 -13.68 23.27
N LEU A 74 -4.56 -14.47 22.39
CA LEU A 74 -5.05 -15.79 21.98
C LEU A 74 -5.30 -16.70 23.18
N THR A 75 -4.39 -16.70 24.15
CA THR A 75 -4.46 -17.56 25.35
C THR A 75 -5.33 -17.02 26.48
N ASP A 76 -5.81 -15.77 26.42
CA ASP A 76 -6.70 -15.20 27.43
C ASP A 76 -8.15 -15.62 27.16
N ILE A 77 -8.73 -16.35 28.13
CA ILE A 77 -10.08 -16.92 28.04
C ILE A 77 -11.16 -15.86 27.75
N ARG A 78 -10.97 -14.62 28.18
CA ARG A 78 -11.95 -13.54 27.97
C ARG A 78 -12.08 -13.18 26.50
N TYR A 79 -10.95 -13.10 25.77
CA TYR A 79 -10.99 -12.88 24.32
C TYR A 79 -11.54 -14.09 23.59
N GLN A 80 -11.22 -15.31 24.04
CA GLN A 80 -11.77 -16.53 23.47
C GLN A 80 -13.31 -16.56 23.59
N GLU A 81 -13.86 -16.29 24.77
CA GLU A 81 -15.30 -16.24 25.01
C GLU A 81 -15.98 -15.15 24.19
N LEU A 82 -15.44 -13.92 24.23
CA LEU A 82 -15.98 -12.79 23.47
C LEU A 82 -16.04 -13.11 21.97
N LEU A 83 -14.93 -13.54 21.38
CA LEU A 83 -14.83 -13.71 19.93
C LEU A 83 -15.53 -15.00 19.45
N LYS A 84 -15.55 -16.07 20.24
CA LYS A 84 -16.36 -17.28 19.93
C LYS A 84 -17.85 -17.00 19.91
N SER A 85 -18.31 -15.98 20.63
CA SER A 85 -19.72 -15.57 20.65
C SER A 85 -20.15 -14.82 19.38
N LEU A 86 -19.21 -14.37 18.56
CA LEU A 86 -19.50 -13.62 17.33
C LEU A 86 -19.88 -14.56 16.17
N PRO A 87 -20.78 -14.12 15.28
CA PRO A 87 -21.17 -14.90 14.11
C PRO A 87 -20.01 -14.99 13.12
N ARG A 88 -19.56 -16.23 12.82
CA ARG A 88 -18.36 -16.52 12.01
C ARG A 88 -18.47 -16.12 10.54
N ASP A 89 -19.68 -15.89 10.05
CA ASP A 89 -19.93 -15.38 8.69
C ASP A 89 -19.72 -13.87 8.58
N SER A 90 -19.67 -13.16 9.71
CA SER A 90 -19.46 -11.71 9.76
C SER A 90 -18.12 -11.34 10.41
N PHE A 91 -17.61 -12.18 11.32
CA PHE A 91 -16.38 -11.90 12.06
C PHE A 91 -15.35 -13.00 11.86
N GLU A 92 -14.17 -12.60 11.40
CA GLU A 92 -13.00 -13.45 11.31
C GLU A 92 -12.13 -13.31 12.55
N ILE A 93 -11.64 -14.44 13.06
CA ILE A 93 -10.56 -14.50 14.05
C ILE A 93 -9.31 -14.97 13.32
N GLY A 94 -8.26 -14.15 13.35
CA GLY A 94 -6.98 -14.45 12.72
C GLY A 94 -5.81 -14.22 13.67
N ALA A 95 -4.59 -14.25 13.13
CA ALA A 95 -3.37 -14.11 13.90
C ALA A 95 -2.71 -12.73 13.72
N TRP A 96 -2.35 -12.09 14.83
CA TRP A 96 -1.44 -10.96 14.84
C TRP A 96 -0.03 -11.45 15.19
N TRP A 97 0.86 -11.43 14.20
CA TRP A 97 2.17 -12.05 14.23
C TRP A 97 3.23 -11.11 14.80
N GLU A 98 3.04 -10.74 16.06
CA GLU A 98 4.05 -10.26 16.98
C GLU A 98 4.30 -11.33 18.04
N LEU A 99 5.53 -11.46 18.50
CA LEU A 99 6.00 -12.63 19.24
C LEU A 99 6.25 -12.27 20.72
N PRO A 100 5.26 -12.47 21.62
CA PRO A 100 5.46 -12.25 23.05
C PRO A 100 6.24 -13.40 23.70
N GLN A 101 6.76 -13.15 24.90
CA GLN A 101 7.53 -14.09 25.71
C GLN A 101 6.88 -15.47 25.82
N ALA A 102 5.58 -15.51 26.12
CA ALA A 102 4.86 -16.77 26.33
C ALA A 102 4.88 -17.68 25.08
N LEU A 103 4.86 -17.11 23.88
CA LEU A 103 4.95 -17.88 22.63
C LEU A 103 6.36 -18.44 22.44
N ILE A 104 7.36 -17.59 22.65
CA ILE A 104 8.78 -17.94 22.45
C ILE A 104 9.21 -19.04 23.41
N GLU A 105 8.83 -18.92 24.69
CA GLU A 105 9.14 -19.93 25.71
C GLU A 105 8.40 -21.25 25.46
N LYS A 106 7.14 -21.19 24.99
CA LYS A 106 6.40 -22.41 24.61
C LYS A 106 6.98 -23.08 23.37
N ALA A 107 7.53 -22.31 22.44
CA ALA A 107 8.37 -22.82 21.37
C ALA A 107 9.72 -23.37 21.87
N GLY A 108 9.98 -23.42 23.18
CA GLY A 108 11.21 -23.95 23.76
C GLY A 108 12.44 -23.12 23.39
N LEU A 109 12.25 -21.83 23.12
CA LEU A 109 13.30 -20.86 22.84
C LEU A 109 13.47 -19.93 24.03
N LYS A 110 14.67 -19.36 24.18
CA LYS A 110 14.94 -18.39 25.24
C LYS A 110 14.37 -17.03 24.87
N TRP A 111 13.52 -16.46 25.72
CA TRP A 111 13.09 -15.07 25.60
C TRP A 111 14.26 -14.10 25.84
N ARG A 112 14.32 -13.04 25.01
CA ARG A 112 15.41 -12.06 25.01
C ARG A 112 14.93 -10.61 25.23
N GLY A 113 13.63 -10.41 25.43
CA GLY A 113 13.04 -9.09 25.56
C GLY A 113 13.14 -8.50 26.96
N ARG A 114 12.95 -7.19 27.02
CA ARG A 114 12.95 -6.40 28.27
C ARG A 114 11.66 -6.60 29.08
N TYR A 115 10.58 -6.94 28.38
CA TYR A 115 9.24 -7.12 28.92
C TYR A 115 8.63 -8.40 28.36
N SER A 116 7.44 -8.81 28.82
CA SER A 116 6.76 -10.02 28.31
C SER A 116 6.22 -9.88 26.88
N TRP A 117 6.22 -8.67 26.34
CA TRP A 117 6.20 -8.39 24.91
C TRP A 117 7.14 -7.22 24.64
N ASP A 118 8.01 -7.33 23.64
CA ASP A 118 8.99 -6.31 23.31
C ASP A 118 8.87 -5.96 21.83
N TRP A 119 8.61 -4.70 21.50
CA TRP A 119 8.35 -4.23 20.14
C TRP A 119 9.62 -4.02 19.30
N HIS A 120 10.79 -4.42 19.78
CA HIS A 120 12.03 -4.37 18.99
C HIS A 120 12.07 -5.47 17.92
N ALA A 121 12.57 -5.13 16.73
CA ALA A 121 12.59 -6.02 15.55
C ALA A 121 13.32 -7.35 15.80
N ASP A 122 14.43 -7.35 16.54
CA ASP A 122 15.24 -8.52 16.89
C ASP A 122 14.65 -9.40 18.00
N VAL A 123 13.51 -9.00 18.59
CA VAL A 123 12.89 -9.68 19.73
C VAL A 123 11.43 -10.04 19.45
N GLY A 124 10.58 -9.05 19.20
CA GLY A 124 9.13 -9.22 19.06
C GLY A 124 8.66 -9.63 17.68
N PHE A 125 9.57 -9.83 16.73
CA PHE A 125 9.24 -10.15 15.35
C PHE A 125 10.05 -11.35 14.85
N SER A 126 9.48 -12.04 13.86
CA SER A 126 10.09 -13.24 13.26
C SER A 126 11.50 -13.02 12.72
N VAL A 127 11.80 -11.81 12.23
CA VAL A 127 13.14 -11.46 11.74
C VAL A 127 14.24 -11.62 12.80
N GLY A 128 13.92 -11.54 14.09
CA GLY A 128 14.86 -11.77 15.20
C GLY A 128 15.24 -13.23 15.44
N TYR A 129 14.64 -14.18 14.73
CA TYR A 129 14.85 -15.61 14.89
C TYR A 129 15.37 -16.24 13.61
N THR A 130 16.09 -17.35 13.71
CA THR A 130 16.56 -18.12 12.54
C THR A 130 15.38 -18.79 11.82
N PRO A 131 15.50 -19.14 10.53
CA PRO A 131 14.42 -19.82 9.79
C PRO A 131 13.83 -21.04 10.52
N ALA A 132 14.67 -21.90 11.09
CA ALA A 132 14.23 -23.09 11.84
C ALA A 132 13.48 -22.72 13.14
N GLU A 133 13.93 -21.68 13.84
CA GLU A 133 13.21 -21.17 15.03
C GLU A 133 11.86 -20.57 14.64
N ARG A 134 11.78 -19.83 13.53
CA ARG A 134 10.53 -19.25 13.03
C ARG A 134 9.49 -20.34 12.76
N GLU A 135 9.87 -21.42 12.08
CA GLU A 135 8.98 -22.57 11.83
C GLU A 135 8.44 -23.16 13.14
N LYS A 136 9.29 -23.33 14.15
CA LYS A 136 8.90 -23.84 15.46
C LYS A 136 7.92 -22.90 16.19
N ILE A 137 8.16 -21.60 16.14
CA ILE A 137 7.28 -20.58 16.72
C ILE A 137 5.91 -20.60 16.01
N ILE A 138 5.91 -20.69 14.67
CA ILE A 138 4.67 -20.79 13.87
C ILE A 138 3.89 -22.03 14.26
N ASP A 139 4.56 -23.17 14.36
CA ASP A 139 3.92 -24.44 14.70
C ASP A 139 3.20 -24.40 16.04
N VAL A 140 3.82 -23.78 17.06
CA VAL A 140 3.20 -23.59 18.38
C VAL A 140 1.98 -22.69 18.30
N TYR A 141 2.10 -21.51 17.68
CA TYR A 141 0.98 -20.58 17.55
C TYR A 141 -0.21 -21.26 16.84
N MET A 142 0.06 -21.93 15.72
CA MET A 142 -0.98 -22.56 14.91
C MET A 142 -1.62 -23.75 15.63
N ALA A 143 -0.86 -24.54 16.39
CA ALA A 143 -1.38 -25.64 17.18
C ALA A 143 -2.36 -25.13 18.25
N ASP A 144 -1.98 -24.10 19.00
CA ASP A 144 -2.82 -23.54 20.05
C ASP A 144 -4.06 -22.84 19.49
N PHE A 145 -3.90 -22.11 18.38
CA PHE A 145 -5.04 -21.51 17.70
C PHE A 145 -6.07 -22.58 17.30
N LYS A 146 -5.61 -23.71 16.75
CA LYS A 146 -6.50 -24.82 16.39
C LYS A 146 -7.11 -25.52 17.60
N GLU A 147 -6.36 -25.71 18.68
CA GLU A 147 -6.90 -26.26 19.93
C GLU A 147 -8.04 -25.39 20.48
N ILE A 148 -7.84 -24.06 20.46
CA ILE A 148 -8.79 -23.09 21.01
C ILE A 148 -10.03 -22.92 20.14
N PHE A 149 -9.87 -22.74 18.83
CA PHE A 149 -10.97 -22.35 17.92
C PHE A 149 -11.48 -23.51 17.04
N GLY A 150 -10.75 -24.61 16.97
CA GLY A 150 -11.10 -25.81 16.19
C GLY A 150 -10.66 -25.79 14.73
N TYR A 151 -9.95 -24.74 14.28
CA TYR A 151 -9.47 -24.56 12.90
C TYR A 151 -8.18 -23.71 12.90
N TYR A 152 -7.41 -23.71 11.82
CA TYR A 152 -6.25 -22.82 11.66
C TYR A 152 -6.69 -21.43 11.17
N PRO A 153 -6.01 -20.33 11.57
CA PRO A 153 -6.39 -19.00 11.13
C PRO A 153 -6.24 -18.86 9.61
N SER A 154 -7.26 -18.30 8.96
CA SER A 154 -7.23 -18.01 7.51
C SER A 154 -6.33 -16.82 7.18
N THR A 155 -6.25 -15.85 8.10
CA THR A 155 -5.42 -14.65 7.98
C THR A 155 -4.36 -14.60 9.07
N VAL A 156 -3.12 -14.28 8.65
CA VAL A 156 -2.02 -13.92 9.55
C VAL A 156 -1.45 -12.60 9.07
N ALA A 157 -1.36 -11.59 9.92
CA ALA A 157 -0.75 -10.30 9.58
C ALA A 157 0.20 -9.82 10.67
N SER A 158 1.09 -8.92 10.32
CA SER A 158 2.00 -8.22 11.25
C SER A 158 2.31 -6.86 10.64
N TRP A 159 3.11 -6.04 11.32
CA TRP A 159 3.72 -4.88 10.66
C TRP A 159 4.59 -5.28 9.48
N PHE A 160 5.30 -6.40 9.62
CA PHE A 160 6.03 -7.08 8.56
C PHE A 160 6.17 -8.58 8.88
N ILE A 161 6.16 -9.41 7.84
CA ILE A 161 6.44 -10.85 7.93
C ILE A 161 7.44 -11.13 6.83
N GLU A 162 8.60 -11.68 7.14
CA GLU A 162 9.60 -12.02 6.13
C GLU A 162 9.17 -13.25 5.28
N ALA A 163 9.79 -13.41 4.11
CA ALA A 163 9.34 -14.35 3.08
C ALA A 163 9.29 -15.83 3.50
N HIS A 164 10.28 -16.30 4.28
CA HIS A 164 10.37 -17.67 4.77
C HIS A 164 9.17 -18.03 5.66
N SER A 165 8.89 -17.20 6.69
CA SER A 165 7.75 -17.39 7.59
C SER A 165 6.42 -17.35 6.84
N LEU A 166 6.22 -16.35 5.97
CA LEU A 166 4.99 -16.23 5.20
C LEU A 166 4.78 -17.44 4.28
N LYS A 167 5.83 -17.90 3.62
CA LYS A 167 5.81 -19.09 2.77
C LYS A 167 5.49 -20.35 3.58
N TYR A 168 6.11 -20.52 4.75
CA TYR A 168 5.86 -21.67 5.62
C TYR A 168 4.41 -21.72 6.12
N MET A 169 3.86 -20.57 6.55
CA MET A 169 2.44 -20.45 6.92
C MET A 169 1.52 -20.81 5.75
N TYR A 170 1.86 -20.41 4.53
CA TYR A 170 1.10 -20.81 3.35
C TYR A 170 1.19 -22.30 3.03
N ASP A 171 2.41 -22.83 2.93
CA ASP A 171 2.64 -24.21 2.48
C ASP A 171 2.04 -25.23 3.47
N LYS A 172 2.19 -24.98 4.78
CA LYS A 172 1.80 -25.93 5.82
C LYS A 172 0.40 -25.67 6.39
N TYR A 173 0.03 -24.40 6.56
CA TYR A 173 -1.23 -24.01 7.22
C TYR A 173 -2.26 -23.42 6.27
N HIS A 174 -1.91 -23.20 5.00
CA HIS A 174 -2.82 -22.79 3.93
C HIS A 174 -3.57 -21.49 4.20
N ILE A 175 -2.90 -20.54 4.87
CA ILE A 175 -3.43 -19.17 5.04
C ILE A 175 -3.81 -18.59 3.68
N VAL A 176 -4.87 -17.77 3.64
CA VAL A 176 -5.47 -17.25 2.40
C VAL A 176 -5.25 -15.76 2.23
N ALA A 177 -4.91 -15.04 3.30
CA ALA A 177 -4.59 -13.63 3.30
C ALA A 177 -3.47 -13.30 4.30
N SER A 178 -2.72 -12.25 4.00
CA SER A 178 -1.78 -11.61 4.91
C SER A 178 -1.89 -10.09 4.78
N ALA A 179 -1.32 -9.35 5.71
CA ALA A 179 -1.20 -7.89 5.61
C ALA A 179 0.07 -7.38 6.27
N ASN A 180 0.51 -6.19 5.84
CA ASN A 180 1.64 -5.47 6.40
C ASN A 180 1.39 -3.96 6.46
N CYS A 181 2.19 -3.25 7.26
CA CYS A 181 2.05 -1.80 7.41
C CYS A 181 2.24 -1.09 6.07
N LYS A 182 1.62 0.08 5.91
CA LYS A 182 1.92 1.00 4.79
C LYS A 182 3.41 1.31 4.69
N ASP A 183 3.80 2.04 3.63
CA ASP A 183 5.15 2.58 3.57
C ASP A 183 5.42 3.49 4.77
N GLN A 184 6.61 3.31 5.34
CA GLN A 184 7.10 4.10 6.44
C GLN A 184 8.62 4.03 6.50
N TYR A 185 9.21 5.08 7.02
CA TYR A 185 10.66 5.22 7.15
C TYR A 185 11.01 5.54 8.59
N GLY A 186 11.70 4.62 9.27
CA GLY A 186 12.16 4.76 10.66
C GLY A 186 11.08 4.79 11.75
N THR A 187 9.80 4.83 11.38
CA THR A 187 8.67 4.81 12.33
C THR A 187 8.66 3.47 13.07
N ASP A 188 8.47 3.51 14.40
CA ASP A 188 8.42 2.33 15.29
C ASP A 188 9.61 1.36 15.24
N GLY A 189 10.74 1.79 14.65
CA GLY A 189 11.94 0.96 14.51
C GLY A 189 11.93 0.10 13.24
N TYR A 190 11.07 0.34 12.25
CA TYR A 190 11.16 -0.39 11.00
C TYR A 190 10.87 0.48 9.77
N THR A 191 11.59 0.16 8.70
CA THR A 191 11.51 0.83 7.40
C THR A 191 10.98 -0.14 6.38
N LEU A 192 9.81 0.16 5.82
CA LEU A 192 9.27 -0.53 4.65
C LEU A 192 9.11 0.55 3.60
N TRP A 193 10.03 0.59 2.63
CA TRP A 193 10.13 1.73 1.73
C TRP A 193 10.30 1.32 0.28
N GLY A 194 9.40 1.79 -0.58
CA GLY A 194 9.50 1.54 -2.02
C GLY A 194 8.58 0.46 -2.58
N GLY A 195 7.90 -0.31 -1.74
CA GLY A 195 7.09 -1.48 -2.11
C GLY A 195 5.74 -1.14 -2.75
N TYR A 196 4.88 -2.14 -2.94
CA TYR A 196 3.54 -1.90 -3.48
C TYR A 196 2.76 -0.91 -2.60
N TRP A 197 2.35 0.24 -3.14
CA TRP A 197 1.96 1.39 -2.30
C TRP A 197 0.67 1.15 -1.49
N ASN A 198 -0.40 0.68 -2.12
CA ASN A 198 -1.70 0.37 -1.50
C ASN A 198 -2.34 -0.85 -2.21
N GLN A 199 -3.51 -1.33 -1.78
CA GLN A 199 -4.14 -2.57 -2.25
C GLN A 199 -3.38 -3.82 -1.82
N ALA A 200 -3.24 -4.80 -2.71
CA ALA A 200 -2.63 -6.08 -2.39
C ALA A 200 -1.80 -6.63 -3.53
N TYR A 201 -0.81 -7.44 -3.18
CA TYR A 201 0.14 -8.06 -4.09
C TYR A 201 0.49 -9.47 -3.63
N TYR A 202 0.90 -10.32 -4.58
CA TYR A 202 1.64 -11.53 -4.27
C TYR A 202 3.12 -11.20 -4.11
N PRO A 203 3.72 -11.55 -2.97
CA PRO A 203 5.10 -11.23 -2.68
C PRO A 203 6.09 -12.30 -3.17
N SER A 204 7.35 -11.92 -3.35
CA SER A 204 8.43 -12.83 -3.77
C SER A 204 8.75 -13.85 -2.68
N LYS A 205 9.14 -15.06 -3.09
CA LYS A 205 9.63 -16.12 -2.19
C LYS A 205 10.91 -15.75 -1.44
N VAL A 206 11.63 -14.72 -1.88
CA VAL A 206 12.89 -14.26 -1.25
C VAL A 206 12.81 -12.82 -0.73
N ASN A 207 11.66 -12.16 -0.87
CA ASN A 207 11.41 -10.84 -0.31
C ASN A 207 9.90 -10.59 -0.22
N SER A 208 9.38 -10.63 1.00
CA SER A 208 7.93 -10.52 1.24
C SER A 208 7.38 -9.12 0.95
N TYR A 209 8.24 -8.11 0.89
CA TYR A 209 7.88 -6.73 0.57
C TYR A 209 7.89 -6.45 -0.94
N MET A 210 8.53 -7.33 -1.72
CA MET A 210 8.69 -7.21 -3.16
C MET A 210 7.55 -7.90 -3.92
N PRO A 211 6.79 -7.20 -4.77
CA PRO A 211 5.86 -7.83 -5.70
C PRO A 211 6.60 -8.78 -6.66
N THR A 212 6.02 -9.94 -6.91
CA THR A 212 6.61 -10.93 -7.82
C THR A 212 6.19 -10.70 -9.27
N GLN A 213 7.13 -10.83 -10.21
CA GLN A 213 6.85 -10.73 -11.64
C GLN A 213 6.29 -12.03 -12.22
N HIS A 214 6.61 -13.21 -11.68
CA HIS A 214 6.15 -14.50 -12.21
C HIS A 214 5.47 -15.38 -11.15
N ALA A 215 4.44 -16.13 -11.55
CA ALA A 215 3.62 -16.91 -10.61
C ALA A 215 4.42 -18.02 -9.90
N GLU A 216 5.39 -18.59 -10.60
CA GLU A 216 6.31 -19.59 -10.09
C GLU A 216 7.23 -19.07 -8.97
N ASN A 217 7.46 -17.76 -8.88
CA ASN A 217 8.37 -17.15 -7.91
C ASN A 217 7.63 -16.49 -6.75
N GLN A 218 6.29 -16.53 -6.75
CA GLN A 218 5.46 -15.83 -5.77
C GLN A 218 5.12 -16.75 -4.59
N ILE A 219 4.91 -16.17 -3.42
CA ILE A 219 4.16 -16.82 -2.34
C ILE A 219 2.66 -16.62 -2.68
N PRO A 220 1.84 -17.68 -2.87
CA PRO A 220 0.45 -17.56 -3.35
C PRO A 220 -0.55 -17.06 -2.29
N VAL A 221 -0.14 -16.08 -1.48
CA VAL A 221 -0.93 -15.39 -0.47
C VAL A 221 -0.87 -13.89 -0.75
N PRO A 222 -2.01 -13.22 -1.00
CA PRO A 222 -2.01 -11.77 -1.16
C PRO A 222 -1.67 -11.10 0.16
N VAL A 223 -0.77 -10.12 0.09
CA VAL A 223 -0.42 -9.22 1.19
C VAL A 223 -1.12 -7.88 0.96
N PHE A 224 -2.06 -7.53 1.84
CA PHE A 224 -2.79 -6.26 1.81
C PHE A 224 -2.03 -5.16 2.58
N ARG A 225 -2.02 -3.94 2.05
CA ARG A 225 -1.38 -2.76 2.67
C ARG A 225 -2.32 -2.09 3.66
N MET A 226 -1.93 -2.00 4.92
CA MET A 226 -2.81 -1.51 6.00
C MET A 226 -2.76 0.01 6.20
N LEU A 227 -3.62 0.50 7.11
CA LEU A 227 -3.70 1.83 7.70
C LEU A 227 -4.33 2.94 6.84
N GLY A 228 -4.81 2.66 5.62
CA GLY A 228 -5.57 3.65 4.85
C GLY A 228 -4.83 4.98 4.69
N SER A 229 -3.59 4.92 4.21
CA SER A 229 -2.67 6.05 4.08
C SER A 229 -3.25 7.22 3.25
N ASP A 230 -3.02 8.46 3.68
CA ASP A 230 -3.34 9.65 2.89
C ASP A 230 -2.58 9.61 1.53
N PRO A 231 -3.27 9.58 0.38
CA PRO A 231 -2.63 9.49 -0.94
C PRO A 231 -1.87 10.75 -1.36
N VAL A 232 -2.15 11.90 -0.74
CA VAL A 232 -1.56 13.21 -1.05
C VAL A 232 -0.43 13.52 -0.08
N ARG A 233 -0.67 13.47 1.23
CA ARG A 233 0.19 14.06 2.27
C ARG A 233 1.17 13.08 2.91
N GLN A 234 0.78 11.81 3.09
CA GLN A 234 1.59 10.85 3.85
C GLN A 234 3.01 10.71 3.28
N TYR A 235 3.15 10.73 1.95
CA TYR A 235 4.46 10.48 1.35
C TYR A 235 5.52 11.53 1.74
N ASP A 236 5.16 12.81 1.75
CA ASP A 236 6.09 13.92 2.02
C ASP A 236 6.10 14.33 3.53
N THR A 237 5.34 13.65 4.39
CA THR A 237 5.22 14.04 5.81
C THR A 237 6.49 13.72 6.61
N GLY A 238 7.15 14.74 7.15
CA GLY A 238 8.44 14.57 7.83
C GLY A 238 9.64 14.44 6.87
N VAL A 239 9.61 15.08 5.69
CA VAL A 239 10.84 15.21 4.89
C VAL A 239 11.97 15.75 5.76
N SER A 240 13.12 15.05 5.74
CA SER A 240 14.32 15.28 6.56
C SER A 240 14.20 15.02 8.07
N SER A 241 13.08 14.48 8.58
CA SER A 241 13.06 13.92 9.93
C SER A 241 13.62 12.49 9.95
N SER A 242 14.04 12.02 11.14
CA SER A 242 14.52 10.66 11.33
C SER A 242 13.42 9.60 11.21
N ARG A 243 12.15 10.02 11.30
CA ARG A 243 10.96 9.17 11.20
C ARG A 243 9.88 9.86 10.39
N GLN A 244 9.23 9.13 9.50
CA GLN A 244 8.08 9.63 8.76
C GLN A 244 6.90 9.85 9.70
N GLY A 245 6.17 10.96 9.53
CA GLY A 245 4.91 11.19 10.26
C GLY A 245 3.81 10.20 9.83
N VAL A 246 2.65 10.28 10.49
CA VAL A 246 1.51 9.37 10.25
C VAL A 246 0.25 10.18 9.95
N ILE A 247 -0.31 9.97 8.76
CA ILE A 247 -1.56 10.55 8.26
C ILE A 247 -2.33 9.40 7.59
N THR A 248 -3.21 8.79 8.37
CA THR A 248 -3.84 7.49 8.08
C THR A 248 -5.30 7.49 8.50
N LEU A 249 -6.02 6.43 8.11
CA LEU A 249 -7.39 6.18 8.55
C LEU A 249 -7.47 5.69 10.01
N GLU A 250 -6.34 5.57 10.71
CA GLU A 250 -6.30 5.20 12.12
C GLU A 250 -7.13 6.19 12.98
N PRO A 251 -8.19 5.72 13.67
CA PRO A 251 -9.13 6.55 14.44
C PRO A 251 -8.53 7.47 15.51
N VAL A 252 -7.29 7.22 15.94
CA VAL A 252 -6.63 7.94 17.03
C VAL A 252 -6.02 9.28 16.60
N TYR A 253 -5.86 9.52 15.29
CA TYR A 253 -5.23 10.75 14.79
C TYR A 253 -6.28 11.84 14.53
N PRO A 254 -6.38 12.89 15.36
CA PRO A 254 -7.48 13.85 15.31
C PRO A 254 -7.54 14.66 14.01
N ASP A 255 -6.40 14.86 13.34
CA ASP A 255 -6.29 15.59 12.07
C ASP A 255 -6.38 14.67 10.83
N ALA A 256 -6.57 13.36 11.03
CA ALA A 256 -6.70 12.35 9.98
C ALA A 256 -7.88 11.41 10.29
N GLY A 257 -7.66 10.11 10.56
CA GLY A 257 -8.71 9.12 10.82
C GLY A 257 -9.65 9.43 12.00
N GLY A 258 -9.24 10.28 12.94
CA GLY A 258 -10.09 10.81 14.02
C GLY A 258 -10.79 12.13 13.69
N GLY A 259 -10.59 12.67 12.48
CA GLY A 259 -11.09 13.95 12.00
C GLY A 259 -12.16 13.79 10.92
N GLU A 260 -13.36 14.32 11.18
CA GLU A 260 -14.53 14.14 10.31
C GLU A 260 -14.32 14.68 8.88
N SER A 261 -13.73 15.87 8.73
CA SER A 261 -13.47 16.46 7.41
C SER A 261 -12.51 15.60 6.58
N TRP A 262 -11.46 15.07 7.21
CA TRP A 262 -10.48 14.23 6.54
C TRP A 262 -11.09 12.86 6.18
N VAL A 263 -11.81 12.22 7.10
CA VAL A 263 -12.47 10.93 6.86
C VAL A 263 -13.49 11.02 5.72
N ASN A 264 -14.34 12.05 5.70
CA ASN A 264 -15.30 12.27 4.62
C ASN A 264 -14.61 12.51 3.28
N TRP A 265 -13.53 13.29 3.27
CA TRP A 265 -12.72 13.51 2.06
C TRP A 265 -12.08 12.22 1.55
N PHE A 266 -11.48 11.44 2.45
CA PHE A 266 -10.80 10.20 2.11
C PHE A 266 -11.78 9.22 1.48
N PHE A 267 -12.94 8.99 2.12
CA PHE A 267 -13.94 8.07 1.60
C PHE A 267 -14.60 8.56 0.31
N ARG A 268 -14.86 9.86 0.16
CA ARG A 268 -15.32 10.44 -1.11
C ARG A 268 -14.34 10.13 -2.25
N SER A 269 -13.06 10.43 -2.05
CA SER A 269 -12.01 10.15 -3.04
C SER A 269 -11.89 8.65 -3.31
N PHE A 270 -11.92 7.83 -2.25
CA PHE A 270 -11.87 6.37 -2.34
C PHE A 270 -12.97 5.78 -3.22
N THR A 271 -14.22 6.24 -3.05
CA THR A 271 -15.40 5.72 -3.76
C THR A 271 -15.62 6.34 -5.13
N GLU A 272 -15.42 7.65 -5.26
CA GLU A 272 -15.84 8.42 -6.44
C GLU A 272 -14.72 8.61 -7.47
N ASP A 273 -13.45 8.67 -7.05
CA ASP A 273 -12.36 8.91 -8.00
C ASP A 273 -12.00 7.67 -8.83
N PRO A 274 -11.52 7.86 -10.08
CA PRO A 274 -11.14 6.75 -10.95
C PRO A 274 -10.01 5.91 -10.35
N SER A 275 -10.23 4.59 -10.25
CA SER A 275 -9.21 3.60 -9.83
C SER A 275 -9.14 2.43 -10.81
N LEU A 276 -7.93 1.97 -11.14
CA LEU A 276 -7.69 0.79 -11.96
C LEU A 276 -7.73 -0.49 -11.09
N GLY A 277 -8.28 -1.58 -11.62
CA GLY A 277 -8.30 -2.88 -10.96
C GLY A 277 -9.32 -2.96 -9.82
N PHE A 278 -8.93 -2.48 -8.63
CA PHE A 278 -9.78 -2.34 -7.46
C PHE A 278 -9.19 -1.27 -6.53
N ASN A 279 -10.00 -0.73 -5.63
CA ASN A 279 -9.51 0.09 -4.54
C ASN A 279 -9.66 -0.64 -3.21
N TYR A 280 -8.76 -0.34 -2.28
CA TYR A 280 -8.67 -0.99 -0.98
C TYR A 280 -8.25 0.00 0.10
N THR A 281 -8.83 -0.14 1.28
CA THR A 281 -8.34 0.48 2.50
C THR A 281 -8.62 -0.42 3.70
N GLN A 282 -7.79 -0.28 4.74
CA GLN A 282 -8.05 -0.89 6.05
C GLN A 282 -8.45 0.21 7.04
N ALA A 283 -9.55 -0.04 7.74
CA ALA A 283 -10.02 0.71 8.91
C ALA A 283 -9.90 -0.17 10.17
N GLY A 284 -10.08 0.41 11.36
CA GLY A 284 -9.87 -0.27 12.64
C GLY A 284 -8.56 0.17 13.31
N GLN A 285 -8.24 -0.40 14.48
CA GLN A 285 -7.12 0.05 15.32
C GLN A 285 -6.64 -1.07 16.24
N GLU A 286 -5.37 -1.00 16.66
CA GLU A 286 -4.85 -1.80 17.76
C GLU A 286 -5.54 -1.43 19.06
N ASN A 287 -5.90 -2.42 19.88
CA ASN A 287 -6.48 -2.19 21.19
C ASN A 287 -5.53 -1.47 22.17
N SER A 288 -4.21 -1.51 21.92
CA SER A 288 -3.19 -0.81 22.70
C SER A 288 -3.32 0.71 22.67
N PHE A 289 -4.03 1.29 21.70
CA PHE A 289 -4.32 2.72 21.70
C PHE A 289 -5.46 3.11 22.66
N THR A 290 -6.18 2.13 23.19
CA THR A 290 -7.31 2.28 24.14
C THR A 290 -8.56 2.93 23.55
N TRP A 291 -9.72 2.53 24.08
CA TRP A 291 -11.00 3.07 23.63
C TRP A 291 -11.12 4.61 23.74
N PRO A 292 -10.73 5.28 24.85
CA PRO A 292 -10.84 6.72 24.96
C PRO A 292 -10.19 7.50 23.80
N ALA A 293 -9.04 7.03 23.29
CA ALA A 293 -8.35 7.69 22.19
C ALA A 293 -9.05 7.47 20.84
N MET A 294 -9.53 6.25 20.57
CA MET A 294 -10.10 5.88 19.26
C MET A 294 -11.61 6.13 19.13
N LYS A 295 -12.33 6.30 20.26
CA LYS A 295 -13.80 6.38 20.32
C LYS A 295 -14.37 7.37 19.30
N LYS A 296 -13.82 8.59 19.26
CA LYS A 296 -14.28 9.64 18.33
C LYS A 296 -14.14 9.21 16.88
N GLY A 297 -12.98 8.69 16.47
CA GLY A 297 -12.76 8.23 15.10
C GLY A 297 -13.66 7.06 14.73
N PHE A 298 -13.90 6.11 15.65
CA PHE A 298 -14.86 5.03 15.45
C PHE A 298 -16.31 5.54 15.30
N GLU A 299 -16.73 6.51 16.11
CA GLU A 299 -18.05 7.15 16.03
C GLU A 299 -18.27 7.93 14.72
N ILE A 300 -17.20 8.35 14.03
CA ILE A 300 -17.24 8.96 12.71
C ILE A 300 -17.24 7.87 11.62
N GLN A 301 -16.25 6.98 11.66
CA GLN A 301 -15.97 6.06 10.56
C GLN A 301 -17.00 4.95 10.42
N MET A 302 -17.42 4.30 11.50
CA MET A 302 -18.32 3.14 11.44
C MET A 302 -19.68 3.48 10.79
N PRO A 303 -20.42 4.53 11.20
CA PRO A 303 -21.66 4.89 10.50
C PRO A 303 -21.44 5.27 9.03
N LEU A 304 -20.35 5.96 8.70
CA LEU A 304 -20.04 6.33 7.32
C LEU A 304 -19.78 5.10 6.46
N ILE A 305 -18.95 4.15 6.93
CA ILE A 305 -18.66 2.90 6.24
C ILE A 305 -19.95 2.10 6.04
N ALA A 306 -20.81 2.02 7.07
CA ALA A 306 -22.10 1.35 6.95
C ALA A 306 -23.01 2.01 5.91
N GLY A 307 -23.11 3.34 5.91
CA GLY A 307 -23.88 4.08 4.90
C GLY A 307 -23.37 3.83 3.48
N LEU A 308 -22.06 3.89 3.25
CA LEU A 308 -21.47 3.62 1.94
C LEU A 308 -21.67 2.18 1.47
N ARG A 309 -21.65 1.21 2.40
CA ARG A 309 -21.99 -0.20 2.12
C ARG A 309 -23.44 -0.31 1.70
N ASP A 310 -24.36 0.30 2.45
CA ASP A 310 -25.80 0.21 2.21
C ASP A 310 -26.20 0.92 0.89
N GLU A 311 -25.45 1.95 0.49
CA GLU A 311 -25.54 2.58 -0.84
C GLU A 311 -24.92 1.75 -1.97
N GLY A 312 -24.25 0.63 -1.67
CA GLY A 312 -23.56 -0.21 -2.64
C GLY A 312 -22.26 0.39 -3.20
N LYS A 313 -21.73 1.46 -2.58
CA LYS A 313 -20.50 2.14 -3.02
C LYS A 313 -19.22 1.42 -2.60
N ILE A 314 -19.29 0.62 -1.53
CA ILE A 314 -18.17 -0.20 -1.04
C ILE A 314 -18.64 -1.62 -0.70
N ARG A 315 -17.68 -2.54 -0.68
CA ARG A 315 -17.80 -3.83 0.00
C ARG A 315 -17.06 -3.76 1.31
N VAL A 316 -17.69 -4.22 2.39
CA VAL A 316 -17.03 -4.37 3.70
C VAL A 316 -16.86 -5.86 3.91
N GLU A 317 -15.62 -6.28 4.07
CA GLU A 317 -15.23 -7.70 4.09
C GLU A 317 -14.33 -7.99 5.30
N THR A 318 -14.27 -9.26 5.66
CA THR A 318 -13.16 -9.82 6.43
C THR A 318 -11.91 -9.91 5.54
N MET A 319 -10.74 -10.03 6.17
CA MET A 319 -9.47 -10.21 5.45
C MET A 319 -9.44 -11.51 4.66
N ALA A 320 -9.98 -12.61 5.20
CA ALA A 320 -10.08 -13.88 4.49
C ALA A 320 -10.95 -13.79 3.23
N GLU A 321 -12.09 -13.11 3.30
CA GLU A 321 -12.96 -12.88 2.12
C GLU A 321 -12.22 -12.10 1.05
N SER A 322 -11.54 -11.01 1.42
CA SER A 322 -10.69 -10.23 0.51
C SER A 322 -9.60 -11.11 -0.12
N GLY A 323 -8.92 -11.94 0.67
CA GLY A 323 -7.85 -12.83 0.19
C GLY A 323 -8.35 -13.90 -0.76
N LEU A 324 -9.46 -14.55 -0.44
CA LEU A 324 -10.12 -15.53 -1.31
C LEU A 324 -10.62 -14.89 -2.61
N TRP A 325 -11.23 -13.71 -2.51
CA TRP A 325 -11.63 -12.92 -3.67
C TRP A 325 -10.43 -12.59 -4.55
N PHE A 326 -9.33 -12.07 -3.98
CA PHE A 326 -8.14 -11.71 -4.73
C PHE A 326 -7.56 -12.94 -5.46
N LYS A 327 -7.42 -14.07 -4.77
CA LYS A 327 -6.94 -15.34 -5.34
C LYS A 327 -7.81 -15.86 -6.46
N LYS A 328 -9.13 -15.73 -6.34
CA LYS A 328 -10.08 -16.11 -7.38
C LYS A 328 -9.95 -15.25 -8.64
N ASN A 329 -9.64 -13.96 -8.50
CA ASN A 329 -9.65 -13.00 -9.60
C ASN A 329 -8.27 -12.80 -10.25
N TYR A 330 -7.19 -13.03 -9.52
CA TYR A 330 -5.85 -12.69 -9.96
C TYR A 330 -4.87 -13.85 -9.78
N LYS A 331 -4.30 -14.32 -10.89
CA LYS A 331 -3.22 -15.34 -10.89
C LYS A 331 -1.88 -14.75 -10.45
N VAL A 332 -1.65 -13.48 -10.78
CA VAL A 332 -0.47 -12.67 -10.46
C VAL A 332 -0.94 -11.30 -9.99
N THR A 333 -0.07 -10.52 -9.35
CA THR A 333 -0.41 -9.17 -8.87
C THR A 333 -0.92 -8.31 -10.05
N PRO A 334 -2.15 -7.77 -9.98
CA PRO A 334 -2.71 -6.95 -11.04
C PRO A 334 -2.09 -5.54 -11.03
N ALA A 335 -2.28 -4.79 -12.11
CA ALA A 335 -2.06 -3.34 -12.07
C ALA A 335 -3.24 -2.65 -11.35
N THR A 336 -2.95 -1.74 -10.43
CA THR A 336 -3.95 -0.95 -9.70
C THR A 336 -3.61 0.54 -9.68
N SER A 337 -4.61 1.37 -9.41
CA SER A 337 -4.36 2.80 -9.17
C SER A 337 -5.27 3.38 -8.10
N PHE A 338 -4.79 4.41 -7.44
CA PHE A 338 -5.57 5.28 -6.56
C PHE A 338 -5.38 6.72 -7.01
N THR A 339 -6.48 7.43 -7.16
CA THR A 339 -6.48 8.81 -7.64
C THR A 339 -7.13 9.73 -6.61
N VAL A 340 -6.65 10.96 -6.53
CA VAL A 340 -7.41 12.08 -5.94
C VAL A 340 -7.60 13.13 -7.01
N THR A 341 -8.84 13.41 -7.39
CA THR A 341 -9.18 14.46 -8.37
C THR A 341 -9.48 15.81 -7.72
N LYS A 342 -9.97 15.79 -6.47
CA LYS A 342 -10.19 16.97 -5.63
C LYS A 342 -9.78 16.68 -4.18
N ASP A 343 -8.73 17.36 -3.71
CA ASP A 343 -8.26 17.30 -2.33
C ASP A 343 -9.20 18.06 -1.36
N LEU A 344 -8.79 18.25 -0.11
CA LEU A 344 -9.43 19.14 0.86
C LEU A 344 -9.55 20.58 0.30
N GLU A 345 -10.54 21.34 0.78
CA GLU A 345 -10.96 22.61 0.16
C GLU A 345 -9.87 23.69 0.10
N ASP A 346 -8.85 23.64 0.96
CA ASP A 346 -7.70 24.55 1.00
C ASP A 346 -6.52 24.09 0.12
N SER A 347 -6.68 22.99 -0.62
CA SER A 347 -5.64 22.40 -1.44
C SER A 347 -6.02 22.34 -2.91
N ASP A 348 -5.05 22.67 -3.78
CA ASP A 348 -5.16 22.47 -5.22
C ASP A 348 -4.54 21.14 -5.68
N ARG A 349 -4.20 20.23 -4.77
CA ARG A 349 -3.47 19.02 -5.09
C ARG A 349 -4.33 17.98 -5.80
N LYS A 350 -3.69 17.24 -6.71
CA LYS A 350 -4.21 16.02 -7.32
C LYS A 350 -3.11 15.00 -7.40
N THR A 351 -3.47 13.73 -7.36
CA THR A 351 -2.47 12.68 -7.37
C THR A 351 -2.99 11.43 -8.07
N ILE A 352 -2.08 10.69 -8.69
CA ILE A 352 -2.30 9.29 -9.02
C ILE A 352 -1.12 8.47 -8.52
N TRP A 353 -1.44 7.46 -7.71
CA TRP A 353 -0.57 6.31 -7.46
C TRP A 353 -0.92 5.21 -8.46
N PHE A 354 0.07 4.70 -9.16
CA PHE A 354 -0.06 3.53 -10.01
C PHE A 354 0.88 2.45 -9.51
N ASN A 355 0.36 1.23 -9.40
CA ASN A 355 1.15 0.07 -9.04
C ASN A 355 0.96 -1.03 -10.08
N SER A 356 2.01 -1.79 -10.31
CA SER A 356 2.01 -3.06 -11.04
C SER A 356 2.97 -4.02 -10.35
N ARG A 357 3.07 -5.25 -10.85
CA ARG A 357 4.09 -6.18 -10.35
C ARG A 357 5.52 -5.84 -10.78
N PHE A 358 5.72 -4.83 -11.63
CA PHE A 358 7.06 -4.43 -12.11
C PHE A 358 7.53 -3.08 -11.56
N TYR A 359 6.62 -2.21 -11.16
CA TYR A 359 6.96 -0.89 -10.63
C TYR A 359 5.77 -0.25 -9.91
N ARG A 360 6.08 0.78 -9.12
CA ARG A 360 5.11 1.78 -8.68
C ARG A 360 5.54 3.16 -9.13
N THR A 361 4.60 4.10 -9.20
CA THR A 361 4.94 5.51 -9.38
C THR A 361 3.86 6.43 -8.81
N ASN A 362 4.28 7.62 -8.40
CA ASN A 362 3.38 8.69 -8.02
C ASN A 362 3.61 9.96 -8.83
N PHE A 363 2.50 10.50 -9.34
CA PHE A 363 2.42 11.82 -9.93
C PHE A 363 1.62 12.72 -8.98
N LEU A 364 2.19 13.87 -8.63
CA LEU A 364 1.54 14.90 -7.83
C LEU A 364 1.43 16.19 -8.65
N TRP A 365 0.22 16.71 -8.78
CA TRP A 365 -0.03 18.06 -9.27
C TRP A 365 -0.21 19.00 -8.09
N GLU A 366 0.50 20.13 -8.11
CA GLU A 366 0.40 21.19 -7.10
C GLU A 366 0.84 22.52 -7.70
N ASN A 367 0.15 23.61 -7.37
CA ASN A 367 0.40 24.97 -7.90
C ASN A 367 0.46 25.03 -9.43
N GLY A 368 -0.40 24.25 -10.09
CA GLY A 368 -0.43 24.09 -11.55
C GLY A 368 0.76 23.37 -12.16
N GLY A 369 1.74 22.90 -11.38
CA GLY A 369 2.88 22.10 -11.84
C GLY A 369 2.63 20.59 -11.68
N LEU A 370 3.53 19.78 -12.24
CA LEU A 370 3.53 18.32 -12.10
C LEU A 370 4.90 17.80 -11.66
N ARG A 371 4.92 17.00 -10.60
CA ARG A 371 6.10 16.31 -10.07
C ARG A 371 5.86 14.80 -10.07
N ILE A 372 6.74 14.04 -10.71
CA ILE A 372 6.87 12.61 -10.42
C ILE A 372 7.71 12.53 -9.16
N ARG A 373 7.08 12.25 -8.02
CA ARG A 373 7.76 12.25 -6.71
C ARG A 373 8.19 10.86 -6.24
N ASP A 374 7.69 9.82 -6.87
CA ASP A 374 8.04 8.43 -6.57
C ASP A 374 8.07 7.61 -7.86
N LEU A 375 9.12 6.79 -8.02
CA LEU A 375 9.23 5.75 -9.02
C LEU A 375 10.19 4.68 -8.47
N HIS A 376 9.66 3.50 -8.18
CA HIS A 376 10.44 2.33 -7.78
C HIS A 376 10.18 1.18 -8.73
N LEU A 377 11.23 0.44 -9.07
CA LEU A 377 11.15 -0.79 -9.85
C LEU A 377 11.12 -2.01 -8.91
N PHE A 378 10.54 -3.09 -9.42
CA PHE A 378 10.42 -4.38 -8.74
C PHE A 378 11.19 -5.45 -9.53
N ASP A 379 12.03 -6.18 -8.81
CA ASP A 379 12.74 -7.36 -9.29
C ASP A 379 12.61 -8.44 -8.21
N GLU A 380 11.95 -9.55 -8.55
CA GLU A 380 11.68 -10.67 -7.67
C GLU A 380 12.95 -11.41 -7.22
N ALA A 381 14.08 -11.15 -7.88
CA ALA A 381 15.39 -11.63 -7.48
C ALA A 381 16.01 -10.81 -6.33
N LEU A 382 15.47 -9.63 -5.98
CA LEU A 382 15.98 -8.84 -4.85
C LEU A 382 15.63 -9.53 -3.55
N GLN A 383 16.61 -10.23 -3.00
CA GLN A 383 16.49 -10.94 -1.74
C GLN A 383 16.58 -9.97 -0.55
N ASP A 384 15.67 -10.10 0.43
CA ASP A 384 15.83 -9.44 1.71
C ASP A 384 16.82 -10.21 2.61
N VAL A 385 17.53 -9.51 3.47
CA VAL A 385 18.55 -10.12 4.36
C VAL A 385 17.95 -11.15 5.33
N TYR A 386 16.69 -10.99 5.71
CA TYR A 386 16.01 -11.82 6.70
C TYR A 386 15.59 -13.18 6.16
N THR A 387 15.61 -13.38 4.83
CA THR A 387 15.43 -14.69 4.21
C THR A 387 16.42 -15.72 4.75
N THR A 388 17.65 -15.30 5.10
CA THR A 388 18.69 -16.21 5.62
C THR A 388 19.28 -15.77 6.95
N GLN A 389 19.23 -14.48 7.27
CA GLN A 389 19.83 -13.92 8.48
C GLN A 389 18.77 -13.49 9.49
N THR A 390 19.22 -13.13 10.69
CA THR A 390 18.39 -12.53 11.74
C THR A 390 18.69 -11.05 11.86
N ALA A 391 17.69 -10.26 12.25
CA ALA A 391 17.91 -8.91 12.75
C ALA A 391 18.82 -8.96 13.99
N LYS A 392 19.75 -8.00 14.08
CA LYS A 392 20.73 -7.88 15.17
C LYS A 392 20.60 -6.58 15.95
N SER A 393 19.60 -5.77 15.61
CA SER A 393 19.26 -4.51 16.27
C SER A 393 17.76 -4.42 16.42
N ASN A 394 17.32 -3.42 17.18
CA ASN A 394 15.91 -3.08 17.31
C ASN A 394 15.27 -2.59 16.00
N GLU A 395 16.05 -2.45 14.93
CA GLU A 395 15.61 -1.95 13.64
C GLU A 395 15.58 -3.03 12.55
N CYS A 396 14.62 -2.91 11.62
CA CYS A 396 14.64 -3.70 10.39
C CYS A 396 14.24 -2.88 9.15
N SER A 397 14.72 -3.30 7.99
CA SER A 397 14.47 -2.59 6.74
C SER A 397 14.14 -3.54 5.59
N PHE A 398 13.10 -3.19 4.84
CA PHE A 398 12.71 -3.81 3.58
C PHE A 398 12.64 -2.73 2.51
N PHE A 399 13.29 -2.99 1.38
CA PHE A 399 13.39 -2.03 0.29
C PHE A 399 13.04 -2.65 -1.07
N THR A 400 12.82 -1.76 -2.03
CA THR A 400 12.78 -2.07 -3.46
C THR A 400 13.81 -1.21 -4.21
N LEU A 401 13.72 -1.08 -5.54
CA LEU A 401 14.75 -0.46 -6.37
C LEU A 401 14.38 0.99 -6.74
N PRO A 402 14.93 2.02 -6.08
CA PRO A 402 14.54 3.41 -6.33
C PRO A 402 15.06 3.96 -7.67
N ILE A 403 14.22 4.72 -8.35
CA ILE A 403 14.58 5.59 -9.50
C ILE A 403 14.23 7.05 -9.20
N VAL A 404 13.13 7.27 -8.49
CA VAL A 404 12.78 8.57 -7.91
C VAL A 404 12.30 8.34 -6.49
N ASP A 405 12.98 8.94 -5.52
CA ASP A 405 12.59 8.92 -4.12
C ASP A 405 12.48 10.34 -3.58
N GLY A 406 11.31 10.93 -3.78
CA GLY A 406 10.99 12.27 -3.32
C GLY A 406 10.98 12.45 -1.79
N PHE A 407 10.99 11.40 -0.98
CA PHE A 407 11.03 11.56 0.48
C PHE A 407 12.48 11.62 0.97
N ILE A 408 13.29 10.60 0.63
CA ILE A 408 14.67 10.46 1.10
C ILE A 408 15.58 11.47 0.41
N TRP A 409 15.29 11.84 -0.84
CA TRP A 409 16.17 12.74 -1.61
C TRP A 409 15.82 14.23 -1.46
N SER A 410 14.86 14.57 -0.60
CA SER A 410 14.40 15.93 -0.37
C SER A 410 14.98 16.57 0.88
N LYS A 411 14.99 17.91 0.89
CA LYS A 411 15.15 18.75 2.08
C LYS A 411 13.99 19.75 2.18
N PRO A 412 13.70 20.33 3.35
CA PRO A 412 12.72 21.40 3.46
C PRO A 412 13.00 22.52 2.45
N GLY A 413 12.00 22.88 1.65
CA GLY A 413 12.13 23.89 0.58
C GLY A 413 12.80 23.40 -0.71
N ASN A 414 13.38 22.20 -0.74
CA ASN A 414 13.99 21.60 -1.93
C ASN A 414 13.50 20.15 -2.11
N LEU A 415 12.31 20.01 -2.70
CA LEU A 415 11.69 18.72 -2.92
C LEU A 415 12.25 18.04 -4.18
N ALA A 416 12.80 16.84 -4.00
CA ALA A 416 13.22 15.97 -5.07
C ALA A 416 12.04 15.45 -5.90
N GLY A 417 12.34 15.11 -7.14
CA GLY A 417 11.39 14.53 -8.08
C GLY A 417 11.70 14.92 -9.52
N MET A 418 11.02 14.25 -10.45
CA MET A 418 11.11 14.62 -11.86
C MET A 418 10.10 15.71 -12.20
N ARG A 419 10.55 16.75 -12.92
CA ARG A 419 9.73 17.90 -13.32
C ARG A 419 9.78 18.13 -14.82
N PHE A 420 8.62 18.45 -15.37
CA PHE A 420 8.47 18.74 -16.79
C PHE A 420 8.83 20.18 -17.09
N LYS A 421 9.77 20.38 -18.01
CA LYS A 421 10.18 21.71 -18.47
C LYS A 421 10.09 21.80 -20.00
N ALA A 422 10.12 23.02 -20.51
CA ALA A 422 10.13 23.31 -21.93
C ALA A 422 10.94 24.56 -22.23
N ILE A 423 11.34 24.72 -23.48
CA ILE A 423 12.01 25.93 -23.97
C ILE A 423 11.00 26.68 -24.84
N PHE A 424 10.53 27.82 -24.35
CA PHE A 424 9.72 28.75 -25.14
C PHE A 424 10.53 30.02 -25.39
N ASP A 425 10.64 30.42 -26.67
CA ASP A 425 11.38 31.61 -27.10
C ASP A 425 12.79 31.71 -26.50
N GLY A 426 13.49 30.56 -26.42
CA GLY A 426 14.85 30.45 -25.88
C GLY A 426 14.96 30.47 -24.35
N LYS A 427 13.84 30.51 -23.61
CA LYS A 427 13.81 30.47 -22.14
C LYS A 427 13.27 29.14 -21.63
N GLU A 428 14.02 28.53 -20.72
CA GLU A 428 13.55 27.37 -19.96
C GLU A 428 12.44 27.80 -18.99
N VAL A 429 11.32 27.07 -19.01
CA VAL A 429 10.22 27.25 -18.06
C VAL A 429 9.75 25.91 -17.52
N LEU A 430 9.26 25.92 -16.28
CA LEU A 430 8.49 24.79 -15.75
C LEU A 430 7.14 24.73 -16.46
N LEU A 431 6.75 23.55 -16.95
CA LEU A 431 5.42 23.39 -17.53
C LEU A 431 4.34 23.54 -16.46
N LYS A 432 3.31 24.33 -16.81
CA LYS A 432 2.10 24.51 -16.02
C LYS A 432 0.87 24.08 -16.79
N GLY A 433 -0.13 23.59 -16.06
CA GLY A 433 -1.36 23.08 -16.65
C GLY A 433 -2.54 23.09 -15.70
N GLY A 434 -3.71 22.82 -16.27
CA GLY A 434 -4.98 22.75 -15.55
C GLY A 434 -5.22 21.38 -14.91
N GLN A 435 -6.51 21.03 -14.77
CA GLN A 435 -6.93 19.80 -14.11
C GLN A 435 -6.56 18.56 -14.95
N PRO A 436 -5.81 17.59 -14.40
CA PRO A 436 -5.58 16.32 -15.06
C PRO A 436 -6.87 15.50 -15.13
N VAL A 437 -7.04 14.76 -16.21
CA VAL A 437 -8.13 13.79 -16.40
C VAL A 437 -7.54 12.38 -16.40
N PHE A 438 -8.08 11.51 -15.54
CA PHE A 438 -7.63 10.13 -15.37
C PHE A 438 -8.61 9.17 -16.03
N ILE A 439 -8.13 8.34 -16.97
CA ILE A 439 -8.96 7.45 -17.79
C ILE A 439 -8.41 6.03 -17.68
N ASN A 440 -9.14 5.16 -16.99
CA ASN A 440 -8.78 3.75 -16.84
C ASN A 440 -9.26 2.93 -18.04
N LYS A 441 -8.39 2.07 -18.57
CA LYS A 441 -8.67 1.17 -19.71
C LYS A 441 -8.09 -0.21 -19.43
N LYS A 442 -8.93 -1.16 -19.01
CA LYS A 442 -8.52 -2.54 -18.67
C LYS A 442 -7.37 -2.59 -17.66
N ASN A 443 -6.12 -2.61 -18.13
CA ASN A 443 -4.88 -2.71 -17.34
C ASN A 443 -3.96 -1.47 -17.52
N THR A 444 -4.49 -0.38 -18.06
CA THR A 444 -3.73 0.82 -18.39
C THR A 444 -4.46 2.04 -17.85
N VAL A 445 -3.70 3.02 -17.35
CA VAL A 445 -4.22 4.36 -17.05
C VAL A 445 -3.68 5.35 -18.08
N LEU A 446 -4.58 6.14 -18.66
CA LEU A 446 -4.24 7.31 -19.45
C LEU A 446 -4.53 8.56 -18.62
N VAL A 447 -3.51 9.36 -18.34
CA VAL A 447 -3.64 10.69 -17.77
C VAL A 447 -3.50 11.71 -18.87
N ARG A 448 -4.44 12.65 -18.94
CA ARG A 448 -4.37 13.81 -19.83
C ARG A 448 -4.24 15.06 -19.00
N TRP A 449 -3.11 15.74 -19.14
CA TRP A 449 -2.87 16.99 -18.46
C TRP A 449 -2.86 18.15 -19.47
N PRO A 450 -3.93 18.96 -19.53
CA PRO A 450 -3.98 20.11 -20.41
C PRO A 450 -3.03 21.20 -19.90
N LEU A 451 -2.13 21.68 -20.75
CA LEU A 451 -1.22 22.76 -20.39
C LEU A 451 -1.90 24.13 -20.53
N GLU A 452 -1.42 25.10 -19.75
CA GLU A 452 -1.93 26.47 -19.79
C GLU A 452 -1.76 27.11 -21.18
N ASN A 453 -2.55 28.16 -21.43
CA ASN A 453 -2.54 28.97 -22.65
C ASN A 453 -2.78 28.18 -23.95
N GLY A 454 -3.41 27.00 -23.87
CA GLY A 454 -3.67 26.15 -25.04
C GLY A 454 -2.41 25.58 -25.68
N SER A 455 -1.31 25.52 -24.92
CA SER A 455 0.01 25.10 -25.43
C SER A 455 0.01 23.64 -25.92
N GLY A 456 -0.89 22.81 -25.38
CA GLY A 456 -1.09 21.43 -25.76
C GLY A 456 -1.58 20.58 -24.60
N ILE A 457 -1.48 19.27 -24.76
CA ILE A 457 -1.82 18.27 -23.74
C ILE A 457 -0.61 17.35 -23.57
N LEU A 458 -0.24 17.08 -22.33
CA LEU A 458 0.71 16.03 -21.99
C LEU A 458 -0.09 14.77 -21.65
N GLU A 459 0.06 13.72 -22.46
CA GLU A 459 -0.59 12.42 -22.30
C GLU A 459 0.40 11.43 -21.65
N ILE A 460 0.07 10.92 -20.47
CA ILE A 460 0.85 9.90 -19.75
C ILE A 460 0.06 8.60 -19.81
N THR A 461 0.66 7.55 -20.36
CA THR A 461 0.10 6.20 -20.38
C THR A 461 0.92 5.31 -19.46
N LEU A 462 0.26 4.75 -18.45
CA LEU A 462 0.83 3.82 -17.47
C LEU A 462 0.23 2.44 -17.72
N ASP A 463 1.06 1.47 -18.07
CA ASP A 463 0.65 0.08 -18.14
C ASP A 463 1.50 -0.79 -17.21
N GLU A 464 1.33 -2.11 -17.27
CA GLU A 464 2.01 -3.02 -16.36
C GLU A 464 3.55 -2.92 -16.42
N LYS A 465 4.15 -2.48 -17.54
CA LYS A 465 5.60 -2.58 -17.77
C LYS A 465 6.24 -1.29 -18.26
N THR A 466 5.45 -0.31 -18.67
CA THR A 466 5.93 0.88 -19.33
C THR A 466 5.23 2.14 -18.84
N MET A 467 6.00 3.22 -18.82
CA MET A 467 5.49 4.58 -18.71
C MET A 467 5.79 5.30 -20.01
N LYS A 468 4.75 5.73 -20.72
CA LYS A 468 4.87 6.50 -21.95
C LYS A 468 4.32 7.90 -21.73
N ILE A 469 5.09 8.90 -22.12
CA ILE A 469 4.71 10.31 -22.05
C ILE A 469 4.78 10.88 -23.46
N GLN A 470 3.70 11.50 -23.90
CA GLN A 470 3.59 12.09 -25.22
C GLN A 470 3.04 13.51 -25.11
N PHE A 471 3.68 14.43 -25.82
CA PHE A 471 3.14 15.77 -25.97
C PHE A 471 2.28 15.89 -27.22
N ARG A 472 1.08 16.46 -27.07
CA ARG A 472 0.10 16.74 -28.13
C ARG A 472 -0.12 18.25 -28.20
N GLY A 473 0.62 18.94 -29.04
CA GLY A 473 0.56 20.40 -29.15
C GLY A 473 1.45 20.91 -30.28
N ARG A 474 2.00 22.12 -30.12
CA ARG A 474 2.94 22.67 -31.11
C ARG A 474 4.22 21.80 -31.20
N PRO A 475 4.73 21.50 -32.40
CA PRO A 475 5.86 20.58 -32.58
C PRO A 475 7.17 21.00 -31.89
N ASP A 476 7.37 22.30 -31.67
CA ASP A 476 8.66 22.90 -31.29
C ASP A 476 8.76 23.33 -29.82
N THR A 477 8.04 22.66 -28.91
CA THR A 477 8.06 23.02 -27.47
C THR A 477 9.39 22.70 -26.77
N GLY A 478 10.24 21.86 -27.36
CA GLY A 478 11.54 21.49 -26.78
C GLY A 478 11.42 20.95 -25.36
N TRP A 479 10.35 20.22 -25.04
CA TRP A 479 10.07 19.76 -23.67
C TRP A 479 10.98 18.61 -23.25
N TYR A 480 11.21 18.47 -21.94
CA TYR A 480 11.99 17.38 -21.33
C TYR A 480 11.61 17.18 -19.86
N LEU A 481 12.17 16.14 -19.27
CA LEU A 481 11.95 15.74 -17.88
C LEU A 481 13.29 15.73 -17.13
N ASP A 482 13.44 16.59 -16.12
CA ASP A 482 14.65 16.67 -15.28
C ASP A 482 14.40 16.00 -13.93
N LEU A 483 15.33 15.13 -13.49
CA LEU A 483 15.40 14.69 -12.10
C LEU A 483 16.31 15.63 -11.31
N ASN A 484 15.74 16.30 -10.31
CA ASN A 484 16.48 17.11 -9.34
C ASN A 484 16.32 16.53 -7.93
N VAL A 485 17.36 16.68 -7.11
CA VAL A 485 17.41 16.22 -5.72
C VAL A 485 18.04 17.29 -4.82
N ALA A 486 17.90 17.14 -3.51
CA ALA A 486 18.63 17.96 -2.57
C ALA A 486 20.14 17.66 -2.59
N GLU A 487 20.95 18.65 -2.23
CA GLU A 487 22.41 18.49 -2.20
C GLU A 487 22.87 17.49 -1.13
N GLY A 488 23.94 16.75 -1.42
CA GLY A 488 24.58 15.81 -0.49
C GLY A 488 23.87 14.47 -0.33
N ILE A 489 22.85 14.19 -1.15
CA ILE A 489 22.13 12.91 -1.14
C ILE A 489 22.92 11.85 -1.91
N LYS A 490 23.07 10.67 -1.31
CA LYS A 490 23.60 9.48 -2.00
C LYS A 490 22.52 8.90 -2.90
N LEU A 491 22.82 8.78 -4.19
CA LEU A 491 21.90 8.27 -5.20
C LEU A 491 22.35 6.89 -5.70
N PRO A 492 21.43 6.06 -6.22
CA PRO A 492 21.77 4.73 -6.73
C PRO A 492 22.46 4.78 -8.11
N PHE A 493 22.54 5.93 -8.78
CA PHE A 493 23.00 6.03 -10.17
C PHE A 493 24.52 5.90 -10.32
N THR A 494 24.98 4.89 -11.04
CA THR A 494 26.40 4.64 -11.32
C THR A 494 26.83 5.18 -12.68
N ALA A 495 25.93 5.23 -13.67
CA ALA A 495 26.18 5.85 -14.97
C ALA A 495 24.89 6.35 -15.64
N VAL A 496 25.00 7.40 -16.45
CA VAL A 496 23.92 7.93 -17.29
C VAL A 496 24.38 7.85 -18.75
N GLU A 497 23.81 6.90 -19.49
CA GLU A 497 24.08 6.64 -20.91
C GLU A 497 22.83 6.98 -21.73
N GLU A 498 22.99 7.22 -23.04
CA GLU A 498 21.93 7.75 -23.91
C GLU A 498 20.58 7.02 -23.80
N LYS A 499 20.58 5.69 -23.64
CA LYS A 499 19.36 4.87 -23.53
C LYS A 499 19.18 4.19 -22.19
N THR A 500 20.11 4.37 -21.26
CA THR A 500 20.09 3.62 -19.99
C THR A 500 20.71 4.44 -18.86
N VAL A 501 20.01 4.50 -17.73
CA VAL A 501 20.62 4.88 -16.46
C VAL A 501 20.94 3.59 -15.72
N LYS A 502 22.22 3.38 -15.39
CA LYS A 502 22.68 2.23 -14.58
C LYS A 502 22.59 2.59 -13.11
N CYS A 503 22.01 1.69 -12.33
CA CYS A 503 21.78 1.87 -10.90
C CYS A 503 22.36 0.70 -10.11
N GLU A 504 22.69 0.94 -8.84
CA GLU A 504 23.03 -0.07 -7.85
C GLU A 504 22.40 0.30 -6.50
N PHE A 505 21.69 -0.65 -5.89
CA PHE A 505 21.04 -0.48 -4.60
C PHE A 505 20.94 -1.83 -3.88
N GLU A 506 21.23 -1.87 -2.57
CA GLU A 506 21.28 -3.11 -1.76
C GLU A 506 22.13 -4.22 -2.42
N GLY A 507 23.24 -3.84 -3.07
CA GLY A 507 24.14 -4.78 -3.76
C GLY A 507 23.59 -5.36 -5.06
N MET A 508 22.41 -4.92 -5.52
CA MET A 508 21.83 -5.32 -6.80
C MET A 508 21.99 -4.22 -7.85
N GLY A 509 22.55 -4.57 -9.00
CA GLY A 509 22.57 -3.71 -10.19
C GLY A 509 21.25 -3.78 -10.96
N TYR A 510 20.73 -2.65 -11.42
CA TYR A 510 19.49 -2.59 -12.22
C TYR A 510 19.49 -1.37 -13.17
N PRO A 511 18.86 -1.47 -14.36
CA PRO A 511 18.73 -0.35 -15.28
C PRO A 511 17.37 0.33 -15.22
N LEU A 512 17.37 1.64 -15.52
CA LEU A 512 16.22 2.30 -16.15
C LEU A 512 16.49 2.46 -17.65
N LYS A 513 15.62 1.94 -18.51
CA LYS A 513 15.82 1.96 -19.98
C LYS A 513 14.80 2.85 -20.67
N ALA A 514 15.26 3.64 -21.64
CA ALA A 514 14.40 4.36 -22.56
C ALA A 514 14.18 3.53 -23.83
N VAL A 515 12.91 3.18 -24.09
CA VAL A 515 12.47 2.67 -25.40
C VAL A 515 12.41 3.81 -26.42
N LYS A 516 11.97 4.98 -25.96
CA LYS A 516 12.06 6.26 -26.67
C LYS A 516 12.47 7.37 -25.71
N GLY A 517 13.22 8.33 -26.24
CA GLY A 517 13.85 9.39 -25.48
C GLY A 517 15.34 9.12 -25.26
N ILE A 518 16.04 10.15 -24.83
CA ILE A 518 17.48 10.16 -24.61
C ILE A 518 17.77 10.67 -23.21
N PHE A 519 18.54 9.91 -22.43
CA PHE A 519 19.10 10.38 -21.18
C PHE A 519 20.36 11.21 -21.42
N SER A 520 20.55 12.23 -20.59
CA SER A 520 21.76 13.04 -20.55
C SER A 520 22.01 13.53 -19.13
N LYS A 521 23.23 14.01 -18.84
CA LYS A 521 23.58 14.61 -17.55
C LYS A 521 23.96 16.08 -17.76
N PRO A 522 23.03 17.02 -17.57
CA PRO A 522 23.33 18.45 -17.69
C PRO A 522 24.36 18.92 -16.65
N HIS A 523 25.05 20.03 -16.92
CA HIS A 523 26.05 20.63 -16.03
C HIS A 523 25.45 21.67 -15.06
N ASP A 524 24.17 21.56 -14.71
CA ASP A 524 23.40 22.54 -13.93
C ASP A 524 22.93 22.02 -12.55
N GLY A 525 23.46 20.86 -12.12
CA GLY A 525 23.04 20.19 -10.88
C GLY A 525 21.88 19.20 -11.06
N THR A 526 21.30 19.09 -12.26
CA THR A 526 20.35 18.03 -12.61
C THR A 526 21.03 16.66 -12.57
N VAL A 527 20.38 15.68 -11.94
CA VAL A 527 20.91 14.32 -11.81
C VAL A 527 21.00 13.65 -13.19
N PHE A 528 19.88 13.67 -13.91
CA PHE A 528 19.80 13.37 -15.34
C PHE A 528 18.56 14.03 -15.95
N ARG A 529 18.60 14.23 -17.26
CA ARG A 529 17.53 14.75 -18.11
C ARG A 529 17.08 13.69 -19.10
N ILE A 530 15.78 13.59 -19.33
CA ILE A 530 15.20 12.77 -20.40
C ILE A 530 14.60 13.69 -21.46
N THR A 531 15.19 13.69 -22.65
CA THR A 531 14.70 14.44 -23.81
C THR A 531 13.84 13.50 -24.69
N PRO A 532 12.67 13.93 -25.20
CA PRO A 532 11.81 13.11 -26.04
C PRO A 532 12.42 12.83 -27.41
N GLU A 533 12.10 11.66 -27.97
CA GLU A 533 12.31 11.35 -29.38
C GLU A 533 10.96 11.38 -30.10
N ASN A 534 10.84 12.21 -31.14
CA ASN A 534 9.57 12.40 -31.87
C ASN A 534 8.41 12.75 -30.91
N ASN A 535 8.65 13.68 -29.97
CA ASN A 535 7.69 14.11 -28.94
C ASN A 535 7.18 12.99 -28.02
N VAL A 536 7.95 11.92 -27.85
CA VAL A 536 7.63 10.79 -26.97
C VAL A 536 8.83 10.44 -26.09
N ILE A 537 8.57 10.30 -24.79
CA ILE A 537 9.40 9.55 -23.85
C ILE A 537 8.68 8.23 -23.56
N SER A 538 9.38 7.11 -23.61
CA SER A 538 8.83 5.82 -23.22
C SER A 538 9.87 5.04 -22.46
N LEU A 539 9.59 4.75 -21.20
CA LEU A 539 10.48 4.02 -20.30
C LEU A 539 10.01 2.57 -20.17
N ASN A 540 10.95 1.64 -20.24
CA ASN A 540 10.75 0.26 -19.85
C ASN A 540 11.04 0.13 -18.36
N LEU A 541 10.04 -0.28 -17.60
CA LEU A 541 10.04 -0.36 -16.13
C LEU A 541 10.16 -1.80 -15.63
N VAL A 542 10.49 -2.75 -16.51
CA VAL A 542 10.90 -4.09 -16.12
C VAL A 542 12.36 -4.03 -15.68
N ALA A 543 12.61 -4.13 -14.37
CA ALA A 543 13.95 -4.38 -13.87
C ALA A 543 14.44 -5.72 -14.43
N ARG A 544 15.65 -5.71 -14.98
CA ARG A 544 16.42 -6.92 -15.25
C ARG A 544 17.81 -6.65 -14.73
N SER A 545 18.17 -7.31 -13.65
CA SER A 545 19.55 -7.33 -13.16
C SER A 545 20.52 -7.70 -14.30
N PHE A 546 21.72 -7.12 -14.23
CA PHE A 546 22.80 -7.36 -15.19
C PHE A 546 23.82 -8.34 -14.63
#